data_AF-A0A931CF63-F1
#
_entry.id   AF-A0A931CF63-F1
#
_cell.length_a   1.000
_cell.length_b   1.000
_cell.length_c   1.000
_cell.angle_alpha   90.00
_cell.angle_beta   90.00
_cell.angle_gamma   90.00
#
_symmetry.space_group_name_H-M   'P 1'
#
loop_
_entity.id
_entity.type
_entity.pdbx_description
1 polymer ?
#
loop_
_entity_poly.entity_id
_entity_poly.type
_entity_poly.pdbx_seq_one_letter_code
_entity_poly.pdbx_strand_id
1 'polypeptide(L)'
;MDLTEARELAAGLMARHQLTDWRLTFDDAKTRAGICRPARKEIGLSRPLLRLYSPEQVTETVLHEIAHAIAGAGHGHDRVWRAVAVRIGCSGTRCVPEDAPRVDGPWEGVCPAGHHTTVHRRPMRVRSCSRCSPAFDRSAVFAWTHRGAPAPMHPRYVAELSRIQSGRTADKTIPLQVGDQVRLTGRGKYGGLVGTIVKRGRSRYQVRTGVGLLNAPFTTVEPAHSR
;
A
#
# COMPACT_ATOMS: atom_id res chain seq x y z
N MET A 1 20.22 20.02 -1.47
CA MET A 1 20.18 21.23 -0.61
C MET A 1 20.48 20.82 0.82
N ASP A 2 21.18 21.65 1.61
CA ASP A 2 21.41 21.32 3.02
C ASP A 2 20.16 21.62 3.90
N LEU A 3 20.17 21.19 5.17
CA LEU A 3 19.01 21.35 6.06
C LEU A 3 18.80 22.78 6.56
N THR A 4 19.84 23.60 6.60
CA THR A 4 19.74 25.01 6.98
C THR A 4 19.09 25.80 5.86
N GLU A 5 19.55 25.62 4.63
CA GLU A 5 18.93 26.19 3.42
C GLU A 5 17.45 25.75 3.31
N ALA A 6 17.17 24.46 3.55
CA ALA A 6 15.79 23.95 3.55
C ALA A 6 14.90 24.63 4.59
N ARG A 7 15.44 24.86 5.79
CA ARG A 7 14.72 25.51 6.88
C ARG A 7 14.41 26.96 6.55
N GLU A 8 15.37 27.70 6.02
CA GLU A 8 15.21 29.10 5.65
C GLU A 8 14.21 29.27 4.51
N LEU A 9 14.33 28.43 3.47
CA LEU A 9 13.37 28.39 2.37
C LEU A 9 11.96 28.10 2.87
N ALA A 10 11.80 27.06 3.69
CA ALA A 10 10.49 26.67 4.20
C ALA A 10 9.86 27.75 5.10
N ALA A 11 10.66 28.34 6.00
CA ALA A 11 10.20 29.43 6.86
C ALA A 11 9.80 30.67 6.05
N GLY A 12 10.58 31.02 5.02
CA GLY A 12 10.27 32.13 4.12
C GLY A 12 8.96 31.92 3.35
N LEU A 13 8.72 30.71 2.85
CA LEU A 13 7.46 30.36 2.19
C LEU A 13 6.28 30.38 3.16
N MET A 14 6.43 29.83 4.37
CA MET A 14 5.39 29.88 5.40
C MET A 14 5.01 31.33 5.74
N ALA A 15 6.00 32.20 5.95
CA ALA A 15 5.77 33.61 6.23
C ALA A 15 5.07 34.33 5.06
N ARG A 16 5.52 34.10 3.82
CA ARG A 16 4.89 34.64 2.60
C ARG A 16 3.41 34.27 2.49
N HIS A 17 3.04 33.07 2.93
CA HIS A 17 1.67 32.57 2.88
C HIS A 17 0.91 32.72 4.20
N GLN A 18 1.35 33.64 5.08
CA GLN A 18 0.65 34.03 6.31
C GLN A 18 0.47 32.89 7.33
N LEU A 19 1.36 31.88 7.31
CA LEU A 19 1.41 30.81 8.30
C LEU A 19 2.41 31.14 9.42
N THR A 20 2.37 32.37 9.94
CA THR A 20 3.33 32.86 10.95
C THR A 20 3.12 32.25 12.34
N ASP A 21 1.93 31.74 12.63
CA ASP A 21 1.59 31.01 13.86
C ASP A 21 1.75 29.48 13.72
N TRP A 22 2.27 29.01 12.59
CA TRP A 22 2.58 27.60 12.35
C TRP A 22 4.05 27.29 12.66
N ARG A 23 4.29 26.07 13.14
CA ARG A 23 5.64 25.55 13.40
C ARG A 23 6.15 24.72 12.24
N LEU A 24 7.38 24.99 11.83
CA LEU A 24 8.15 24.08 10.98
C LEU A 24 8.83 23.01 11.85
N THR A 25 8.69 21.75 11.47
CA THR A 25 9.30 20.61 12.17
C THR A 25 10.02 19.70 11.20
N PHE A 26 10.97 18.92 11.70
CA PHE A 26 11.71 17.96 10.91
C PHE A 26 11.65 16.56 11.53
N ASP A 27 11.45 15.54 10.70
CA ASP A 27 11.43 14.14 11.10
C ASP A 27 12.36 13.28 10.24
N ASP A 28 12.45 11.99 10.56
CA ASP A 28 13.29 11.02 9.85
C ASP A 28 12.45 10.05 9.00
N ALA A 29 11.27 10.49 8.53
CA ALA A 29 10.46 9.71 7.61
C ALA A 29 11.24 9.46 6.31
N LYS A 30 11.20 8.23 5.78
CA LYS A 30 11.97 7.84 4.58
C LYS A 30 11.11 7.70 3.32
N THR A 31 9.80 7.69 3.49
CA THR A 31 8.81 7.44 2.42
C THR A 31 7.83 8.59 2.22
N ARG A 32 7.96 9.67 2.99
CA ARG A 32 7.05 10.83 2.96
C ARG A 32 7.90 12.08 3.14
N ALA A 33 7.89 12.96 2.14
CA ALA A 33 8.72 14.17 2.12
C ALA A 33 8.18 15.28 3.04
N GLY A 34 6.86 15.49 3.06
CA GLY A 34 6.18 16.51 3.84
C GLY A 34 4.95 15.98 4.60
N ILE A 35 4.47 16.71 5.60
CA ILE A 35 3.17 16.49 6.24
C ILE A 35 2.63 17.77 6.85
N CYS A 36 1.37 18.06 6.57
CA CYS A 36 0.60 19.08 7.28
C CYS A 36 -0.17 18.47 8.47
N ARG A 37 -0.09 19.12 9.63
CA ARG A 37 -0.78 18.74 10.86
C ARG A 37 -1.61 19.93 11.36
N PRO A 38 -2.81 20.16 10.80
CA PRO A 38 -3.60 21.37 11.07
C PRO A 38 -4.00 21.51 12.54
N ALA A 39 -4.33 20.40 13.23
CA ALA A 39 -4.67 20.42 14.65
C ALA A 39 -3.53 20.93 15.56
N ARG A 40 -2.28 20.84 15.10
CA ARG A 40 -1.09 21.31 15.84
C ARG A 40 -0.49 22.59 15.27
N LYS A 41 -1.03 23.08 14.15
CA LYS A 41 -0.45 24.12 13.29
C LYS A 41 1.03 23.81 12.98
N GLU A 42 1.28 22.62 12.43
CA GLU A 42 2.63 22.15 12.10
C GLU A 42 2.75 21.76 10.63
N ILE A 43 3.86 22.14 10.01
CA ILE A 43 4.36 21.56 8.76
C ILE A 43 5.62 20.76 9.11
N GLY A 44 5.64 19.48 8.77
CA GLY A 44 6.76 18.58 9.03
C GLY A 44 7.45 18.16 7.73
N LEU A 45 8.78 18.19 7.71
CA LEU A 45 9.58 17.79 6.55
C LEU A 45 10.57 16.67 6.90
N SER A 46 10.83 15.78 5.95
CA SER A 46 11.76 14.66 6.11
C SER A 46 13.22 15.09 5.90
N ARG A 47 14.06 15.02 6.94
CA ARG A 47 15.50 15.31 6.78
C ARG A 47 16.16 14.38 5.74
N PRO A 48 15.92 13.05 5.76
CA PRO A 48 16.54 12.15 4.80
C PRO A 48 16.18 12.46 3.35
N LEU A 49 14.93 12.82 3.06
CA LEU A 49 14.48 13.09 1.69
C LEU A 49 14.92 14.48 1.20
N LEU A 50 14.83 15.50 2.05
CA LEU A 50 15.24 16.86 1.67
C LEU A 50 16.71 16.95 1.23
N ARG A 51 17.59 16.15 1.84
CA ARG A 51 19.01 16.08 1.45
C ARG A 51 19.21 15.55 0.02
N LEU A 52 18.28 14.73 -0.47
CA LEU A 52 18.31 14.17 -1.82
C LEU A 52 17.65 15.09 -2.85
N TYR A 53 16.85 16.06 -2.40
CA TYR A 53 16.03 16.89 -3.27
C TYR A 53 16.78 18.15 -3.73
N SER A 54 16.48 18.55 -4.96
CA SER A 54 16.85 19.87 -5.47
C SER A 54 16.05 20.97 -4.75
N PRO A 55 16.51 22.24 -4.78
CA PRO A 55 15.75 23.36 -4.21
C PRO A 55 14.31 23.46 -4.72
N GLU A 56 14.08 23.14 -6.00
CA GLU A 56 12.76 23.13 -6.64
C GLU A 56 11.87 22.03 -6.06
N GLN A 57 12.42 20.82 -5.89
CA GLN A 57 11.69 19.70 -5.28
C GLN A 57 11.34 19.95 -3.81
N VAL A 58 12.23 20.63 -3.07
CA VAL A 58 11.93 21.05 -1.69
C VAL A 58 10.87 22.15 -1.68
N THR A 59 10.96 23.14 -2.57
CA THR A 59 9.94 24.18 -2.72
C THR A 59 8.57 23.57 -3.01
N GLU A 60 8.50 22.64 -3.96
CA GLU A 60 7.27 21.93 -4.30
C GLU A 60 6.70 21.17 -3.09
N THR A 61 7.55 20.48 -2.32
CA THR A 61 7.15 19.78 -1.09
C THR A 61 6.59 20.75 -0.06
N VAL A 62 7.25 21.88 0.18
CA VAL A 62 6.82 22.87 1.18
C VAL A 62 5.49 23.50 0.75
N LEU A 63 5.38 23.96 -0.50
CA LEU A 63 4.15 24.56 -1.01
C LEU A 63 2.99 23.55 -1.00
N HIS A 64 3.25 22.27 -1.24
CA HIS A 64 2.24 21.22 -1.10
C HIS A 64 1.64 21.17 0.32
N GLU A 65 2.48 21.20 1.35
CA GLU A 65 2.00 21.17 2.74
C GLU A 65 1.37 22.50 3.18
N ILE A 66 1.86 23.64 2.68
CA ILE A 66 1.23 24.95 2.86
C ILE A 66 -0.16 24.97 2.22
N ALA A 67 -0.33 24.36 1.04
CA ALA A 67 -1.63 24.26 0.39
C ALA A 67 -2.63 23.47 1.24
N HIS A 68 -2.20 22.39 1.90
CA HIS A 68 -3.04 21.66 2.88
C HIS A 68 -3.42 22.54 4.07
N ALA A 69 -2.47 23.32 4.60
CA ALA A 69 -2.72 24.22 5.72
C ALA A 69 -3.78 25.28 5.37
N ILE A 70 -3.72 25.85 4.16
CA ILE A 70 -4.64 26.88 3.68
C ILE A 70 -6.00 26.30 3.27
N ALA A 71 -6.01 25.13 2.60
CA ALA A 71 -7.26 24.50 2.17
C ALA A 71 -8.09 24.02 3.37
N GLY A 72 -7.44 23.55 4.44
CA GLY A 72 -8.08 23.10 5.67
C GLY A 72 -8.26 21.58 5.74
N ALA A 73 -8.39 21.06 6.97
CA ALA A 73 -8.30 19.63 7.27
C ALA A 73 -9.37 18.73 6.61
N GLY A 74 -10.48 19.31 6.14
CA GLY A 74 -11.54 18.60 5.41
C GLY A 74 -11.19 18.32 3.95
N HIS A 75 -10.15 18.96 3.42
CA HIS A 75 -9.74 18.84 2.03
C HIS A 75 -8.50 17.94 1.93
N GLY A 76 -8.66 16.80 1.26
CA GLY A 76 -7.52 16.05 0.74
C GLY A 76 -6.97 16.71 -0.53
N HIS A 77 -6.41 15.94 -1.45
CA HIS A 77 -5.98 16.44 -2.78
C HIS A 77 -7.15 16.70 -3.74
N ASP A 78 -8.22 17.34 -3.26
CA ASP A 78 -9.42 17.64 -4.04
C ASP A 78 -9.28 18.94 -4.87
N ARG A 79 -10.37 19.38 -5.49
CA ARG A 79 -10.39 20.61 -6.30
C ARG A 79 -10.05 21.87 -5.51
N VAL A 80 -10.42 21.94 -4.23
CA VAL A 80 -10.17 23.11 -3.38
C VAL A 80 -8.68 23.17 -3.05
N TRP A 81 -8.12 22.06 -2.59
CA TRP A 81 -6.68 21.97 -2.36
C TRP A 81 -5.87 22.26 -3.62
N ARG A 82 -6.26 21.68 -4.77
CA ARG A 82 -5.54 21.89 -6.03
C ARG A 82 -5.58 23.35 -6.48
N ALA A 83 -6.72 24.03 -6.33
CA ALA A 83 -6.85 25.45 -6.64
C ALA A 83 -5.94 26.30 -5.75
N VAL A 84 -5.86 25.98 -4.45
CA VAL A 84 -4.93 26.63 -3.52
C VAL A 84 -3.48 26.37 -3.92
N ALA A 85 -3.12 25.11 -4.18
CA ALA A 85 -1.76 24.69 -4.54
C ALA A 85 -1.26 25.44 -5.77
N VAL A 86 -2.03 25.45 -6.86
CA VAL A 86 -1.67 26.17 -8.10
C VAL A 86 -1.56 27.67 -7.85
N ARG A 87 -2.49 28.26 -7.07
CA ARG A 87 -2.47 29.69 -6.73
C ARG A 87 -1.21 30.12 -5.98
N ILE A 88 -0.65 29.24 -5.13
CA ILE A 88 0.57 29.54 -4.37
C ILE A 88 1.85 29.09 -5.08
N GLY A 89 1.76 28.61 -6.32
CA GLY A 89 2.91 28.22 -7.15
C GLY A 89 3.34 26.76 -7.02
N CYS A 90 2.57 25.89 -6.35
CA CYS A 90 2.76 24.44 -6.40
C CYS A 90 2.17 23.88 -7.70
N SER A 91 2.74 22.80 -8.23
CA SER A 91 2.23 22.14 -9.45
C SER A 91 0.79 21.60 -9.30
N GLY A 92 0.32 21.40 -8.06
CA GLY A 92 -0.94 20.72 -7.77
C GLY A 92 -0.89 19.21 -8.03
N THR A 93 0.31 18.65 -8.22
CA THR A 93 0.52 17.21 -8.36
C THR A 93 0.47 16.55 -6.99
N ARG A 94 -0.29 15.45 -6.89
CA ARG A 94 -0.46 14.71 -5.62
C ARG A 94 0.77 13.92 -5.24
N CYS A 95 1.40 13.28 -6.22
CA CYS A 95 2.47 12.32 -6.00
C CYS A 95 3.79 12.93 -6.43
N VAL A 96 4.83 12.70 -5.62
CA VAL A 96 6.20 12.91 -6.05
C VAL A 96 6.45 12.04 -7.30
N PRO A 97 7.17 12.55 -8.32
CA PRO A 97 7.53 11.78 -9.50
C PRO A 97 8.15 10.42 -9.17
N GLU A 98 7.93 9.42 -10.03
CA GLU A 98 8.40 8.05 -9.76
C GLU A 98 9.94 7.96 -9.68
N ASP A 99 10.61 8.77 -10.51
CA ASP A 99 12.05 8.94 -10.64
C ASP A 99 12.68 9.85 -9.59
N ALA A 100 11.88 10.48 -8.72
CA ALA A 100 12.42 11.30 -7.65
C ALA A 100 13.31 10.47 -6.72
N PRO A 101 14.41 11.05 -6.23
CA PRO A 101 15.31 10.37 -5.31
C PRO A 101 14.57 9.79 -4.10
N ARG A 102 14.92 8.56 -3.71
CA ARG A 102 14.34 7.87 -2.56
C ARG A 102 15.45 7.47 -1.60
N VAL A 103 15.08 7.35 -0.33
CA VAL A 103 15.97 6.73 0.65
C VAL A 103 15.82 5.22 0.52
N ASP A 104 16.92 4.52 0.27
CA ASP A 104 16.88 3.06 0.21
C ASP A 104 16.52 2.43 1.55
N GLY A 105 15.74 1.36 1.46
CA GLY A 105 15.42 0.52 2.60
C GLY A 105 16.48 -0.55 2.84
N PRO A 106 16.66 -1.03 4.09
CA PRO A 106 17.63 -2.06 4.39
C PRO A 106 17.24 -3.44 3.86
N TRP A 107 16.01 -3.63 3.37
CA TRP A 107 15.62 -4.87 2.69
C TRP A 107 15.75 -4.67 1.20
N GLU A 108 16.63 -5.46 0.59
CA GLU A 108 16.97 -5.36 -0.82
C GLU A 108 16.41 -6.59 -1.54
N GLY A 109 15.73 -6.37 -2.66
CA GLY A 109 15.11 -7.40 -3.48
C GLY A 109 15.75 -7.43 -4.85
N VAL A 110 16.15 -8.61 -5.32
CA VAL A 110 16.68 -8.83 -6.67
C VAL A 110 15.86 -9.90 -7.37
N CYS A 111 15.33 -9.60 -8.56
CA CYS A 111 14.62 -10.58 -9.38
C CYS A 111 15.60 -11.38 -10.25
N PRO A 112 15.20 -12.53 -10.83
CA PRO A 112 16.09 -13.33 -11.68
C PRO A 112 16.67 -12.60 -12.90
N ALA A 113 16.01 -11.57 -13.40
CA ALA A 113 16.52 -10.71 -14.48
C ALA A 113 17.52 -9.63 -14.01
N GLY A 114 17.86 -9.58 -12.72
CA GLY A 114 18.80 -8.63 -12.15
C GLY A 114 18.23 -7.26 -11.77
N HIS A 115 16.93 -7.01 -11.90
CA HIS A 115 16.33 -5.75 -11.40
C HIS A 115 16.33 -5.68 -9.87
N HIS A 116 16.72 -4.52 -9.33
CA HIS A 116 16.80 -4.23 -7.90
C HIS A 116 15.60 -3.42 -7.40
N THR A 117 15.21 -3.64 -6.15
CA THR A 117 14.26 -2.82 -5.41
C THR A 117 14.63 -2.80 -3.93
N THR A 118 14.27 -1.75 -3.20
CA THR A 118 14.47 -1.68 -1.75
C THR A 118 13.16 -1.40 -1.03
N VAL A 119 13.02 -1.91 0.20
CA VAL A 119 11.88 -1.63 1.08
C VAL A 119 12.35 -1.42 2.53
N HIS A 120 11.65 -0.54 3.26
CA HIS A 120 12.06 -0.19 4.62
C HIS A 120 11.75 -1.26 5.67
N ARG A 121 10.82 -2.18 5.38
CA ARG A 121 10.33 -3.20 6.31
C ARG A 121 10.42 -4.56 5.65
N ARG A 122 10.64 -5.58 6.48
CA ARG A 122 10.63 -6.99 6.05
C ARG A 122 9.37 -7.29 5.23
N PRO A 123 9.50 -7.77 3.98
CA PRO A 123 8.37 -8.18 3.18
C PRO A 123 7.54 -9.26 3.89
N MET A 124 6.23 -9.03 4.01
CA MET A 124 5.30 -10.00 4.56
C MET A 124 4.57 -10.81 3.50
N ARG A 125 4.62 -10.36 2.24
CA ARG A 125 3.97 -10.97 1.08
C ARG A 125 4.98 -11.13 -0.06
N VAL A 126 4.79 -12.16 -0.87
CA VAL A 126 5.60 -12.41 -2.06
C VAL A 126 5.32 -11.32 -3.09
N ARG A 127 6.39 -10.76 -3.65
CA ARG A 127 6.34 -9.70 -4.66
C ARG A 127 7.11 -10.16 -5.89
N SER A 128 6.58 -9.86 -7.07
CA SER A 128 7.28 -10.03 -8.34
C SER A 128 7.67 -8.67 -8.94
N CYS A 129 8.65 -8.69 -9.83
CA CYS A 129 9.17 -7.49 -10.47
C CYS A 129 8.21 -6.94 -11.51
N SER A 130 7.72 -5.71 -11.27
CA SER A 130 6.82 -5.00 -12.19
C SER A 130 7.50 -4.60 -13.50
N ARG A 131 8.84 -4.50 -13.52
CA ARG A 131 9.63 -4.26 -14.74
C ARG A 131 9.70 -5.49 -15.64
N CYS A 132 9.65 -6.70 -15.06
CA CYS A 132 9.61 -7.93 -15.83
C CYS A 132 8.20 -8.22 -16.35
N SER A 133 7.17 -7.95 -15.53
CA SER A 133 5.77 -8.10 -15.93
C SER A 133 4.88 -7.13 -15.13
N PRO A 134 3.94 -6.43 -15.78
CA PRO A 134 3.01 -5.53 -15.08
C PRO A 134 2.05 -6.29 -14.14
N ALA A 135 1.85 -7.59 -14.37
CA ALA A 135 1.08 -8.47 -13.50
C ALA A 135 2.00 -9.31 -12.60
N PHE A 136 1.43 -9.98 -11.60
CA PHE A 136 2.22 -10.90 -10.79
C PHE A 136 2.74 -12.05 -11.65
N ASP A 137 4.07 -12.24 -11.63
CA ASP A 137 4.75 -13.31 -12.35
C ASP A 137 5.65 -14.10 -11.38
N ARG A 138 5.37 -15.39 -11.26
CA ARG A 138 6.13 -16.31 -10.40
C ARG A 138 7.60 -16.44 -10.82
N SER A 139 7.92 -16.25 -12.10
CA SER A 139 9.29 -16.29 -12.62
C SER A 139 10.08 -15.02 -12.28
N ALA A 140 9.39 -13.95 -11.85
CA ALA A 140 10.00 -12.65 -11.54
C ALA A 140 9.95 -12.33 -10.03
N VAL A 141 9.79 -13.34 -9.15
CA VAL A 141 9.76 -13.14 -7.70
C VAL A 141 11.10 -12.63 -7.18
N PHE A 142 11.06 -11.61 -6.32
CA PHE A 142 12.26 -11.07 -5.69
C PHE A 142 12.84 -12.03 -4.64
N ALA A 143 14.15 -12.28 -4.72
CA ALA A 143 14.94 -12.80 -3.62
C ALA A 143 15.37 -11.63 -2.72
N TRP A 144 15.21 -11.79 -1.40
CA TRP A 144 15.42 -10.70 -0.45
C TRP A 144 16.63 -10.91 0.44
N THR A 145 17.41 -9.85 0.65
CA THR A 145 18.44 -9.73 1.68
C THR A 145 18.08 -8.59 2.64
N HIS A 146 18.71 -8.57 3.81
CA HIS A 146 18.66 -7.46 4.75
C HIS A 146 20.08 -6.95 5.00
N ARG A 147 20.35 -5.71 4.57
CA ARG A 147 21.67 -5.06 4.62
C ARG A 147 22.75 -5.94 3.96
N GLY A 148 22.48 -6.38 2.73
CA GLY A 148 23.36 -7.27 1.98
C GLY A 148 23.46 -8.73 2.47
N ALA A 149 22.91 -9.08 3.63
CA ALA A 149 22.98 -10.44 4.17
C ALA A 149 21.66 -11.22 4.00
N PRO A 150 21.70 -12.54 3.79
CA PRO A 150 20.50 -13.38 3.90
C PRO A 150 19.84 -13.20 5.27
N ALA A 151 18.52 -13.03 5.27
CA ALA A 151 17.75 -12.89 6.50
C ALA A 151 16.49 -13.76 6.47
N PRO A 152 16.07 -14.35 7.61
CA PRO A 152 14.87 -15.17 7.65
C PRO A 152 13.62 -14.40 7.18
N MET A 153 12.90 -14.95 6.21
CA MET A 153 11.66 -14.36 5.70
C MET A 153 10.47 -14.62 6.63
N HIS A 154 9.47 -13.74 6.61
CA HIS A 154 8.33 -13.83 7.54
C HIS A 154 7.56 -15.14 7.31
N PRO A 155 7.04 -15.84 8.34
CA PRO A 155 6.34 -17.12 8.13
C PRO A 155 5.20 -17.03 7.10
N ARG A 156 4.46 -15.92 7.07
CA ARG A 156 3.44 -15.65 6.03
C ARG A 156 4.03 -15.53 4.62
N TYR A 157 5.20 -14.92 4.48
CA TYR A 157 5.90 -14.82 3.20
C TYR A 157 6.32 -16.21 2.74
N VAL A 158 6.94 -16.99 3.62
CA VAL A 158 7.39 -18.36 3.33
C VAL A 158 6.20 -19.23 2.89
N ALA A 159 5.09 -19.20 3.64
CA ALA A 159 3.89 -19.96 3.31
C ALA A 159 3.23 -19.52 1.99
N GLU A 160 3.28 -18.23 1.65
CA GLU A 160 2.81 -17.74 0.34
C GLU A 160 3.76 -18.17 -0.79
N LEU A 161 5.08 -18.09 -0.58
CA LEU A 161 6.07 -18.51 -1.56
C LEU A 161 5.96 -19.99 -1.87
N SER A 162 5.86 -20.85 -0.85
CA SER A 162 5.68 -22.29 -1.02
C SER A 162 4.41 -22.61 -1.82
N ARG A 163 3.30 -21.88 -1.59
CA ARG A 163 2.08 -22.06 -2.39
C ARG A 163 2.31 -21.70 -3.86
N ILE A 164 2.93 -20.55 -4.14
CA ILE A 164 3.24 -20.09 -5.50
C ILE A 164 4.16 -21.07 -6.23
N GLN A 165 5.20 -21.56 -5.55
CA GLN A 165 6.19 -22.49 -6.11
C GLN A 165 5.60 -23.88 -6.38
N SER A 166 4.73 -24.37 -5.49
CA SER A 166 4.10 -25.69 -5.64
C SER A 166 3.16 -25.78 -6.85
N GLY A 167 2.97 -24.70 -7.62
CA GLY A 167 2.04 -24.66 -8.74
C GLY A 167 0.58 -24.83 -8.32
N ARG A 168 0.31 -24.95 -7.01
CA ARG A 168 -1.00 -24.74 -6.41
C ARG A 168 -1.29 -23.25 -6.54
N THR A 169 -1.70 -22.86 -7.74
CA THR A 169 -2.71 -21.83 -7.90
C THR A 169 -3.73 -22.09 -6.80
N ALA A 170 -4.11 -21.07 -6.04
CA ALA A 170 -5.43 -21.14 -5.44
C ALA A 170 -6.32 -21.55 -6.60
N ASP A 171 -6.86 -22.77 -6.53
CA ASP A 171 -7.73 -23.28 -7.55
C ASP A 171 -8.69 -22.14 -7.86
N LYS A 172 -8.64 -21.65 -9.10
CA LYS A 172 -9.62 -20.68 -9.56
C LYS A 172 -10.90 -21.48 -9.77
N THR A 173 -11.41 -22.11 -8.71
CA THR A 173 -12.79 -22.50 -8.62
C THR A 173 -13.51 -21.18 -8.77
N ILE A 174 -14.15 -20.98 -9.93
CA ILE A 174 -15.06 -19.88 -10.17
C ILE A 174 -15.92 -19.81 -8.90
N PRO A 175 -15.92 -18.68 -8.17
CA PRO A 175 -16.61 -18.64 -6.90
C PRO A 175 -18.07 -19.01 -7.13
N LEU A 176 -18.54 -20.01 -6.40
CA LEU A 176 -19.92 -20.46 -6.45
C LEU A 176 -20.85 -19.26 -6.19
N GLN A 177 -21.86 -19.12 -7.03
CA GLN A 177 -22.79 -18.01 -7.05
C GLN A 177 -24.02 -18.31 -6.18
N VAL A 178 -24.79 -17.26 -5.88
CA VAL A 178 -26.12 -17.44 -5.29
C VAL A 178 -26.98 -18.23 -6.28
N GLY A 179 -27.59 -19.32 -5.82
CA GLY A 179 -28.34 -20.26 -6.64
C GLY A 179 -27.62 -21.59 -6.90
N ASP A 180 -26.30 -21.66 -6.71
CA ASP A 180 -25.56 -22.91 -6.95
C ASP A 180 -25.91 -23.97 -5.89
N GLN A 181 -26.06 -25.23 -6.36
CA GLN A 181 -26.20 -26.41 -5.51
C GLN A 181 -24.83 -26.87 -5.03
N VAL A 182 -24.67 -26.99 -3.72
CA VAL A 182 -23.39 -27.24 -3.07
C VAL A 182 -23.49 -28.28 -1.97
N ARG A 183 -22.40 -29.02 -1.77
CA ARG A 183 -22.21 -29.96 -0.67
C ARG A 183 -21.24 -29.36 0.36
N LEU A 184 -21.59 -29.49 1.63
CA LEU A 184 -20.74 -29.08 2.74
C LEU A 184 -19.72 -30.20 3.05
N THR A 185 -18.42 -29.90 2.99
CA THR A 185 -17.33 -30.90 3.18
C THR A 185 -16.60 -30.79 4.51
N GLY A 186 -17.11 -29.96 5.43
CA GLY A 186 -16.55 -29.84 6.78
C GLY A 186 -16.70 -31.13 7.61
N ARG A 187 -15.71 -31.46 8.44
CA ARG A 187 -15.70 -32.66 9.32
C ARG A 187 -16.65 -32.57 10.53
N GLY A 188 -17.59 -31.63 10.55
CA GLY A 188 -18.53 -31.41 11.65
C GLY A 188 -19.89 -32.08 11.42
N LYS A 189 -20.83 -31.88 12.35
CA LYS A 189 -22.21 -32.43 12.30
C LYS A 189 -23.03 -32.12 11.03
N TYR A 190 -22.56 -31.20 10.20
CA TYR A 190 -23.21 -30.75 8.97
C TYR A 190 -22.45 -31.17 7.71
N GLY A 191 -21.38 -31.96 7.86
CA GLY A 191 -20.63 -32.54 6.74
C GLY A 191 -21.49 -33.50 5.93
N GLY A 192 -21.38 -33.43 4.61
CA GLY A 192 -22.13 -34.24 3.66
C GLY A 192 -23.48 -33.65 3.25
N LEU A 193 -24.01 -32.65 3.97
CA LEU A 193 -25.27 -31.99 3.63
C LEU A 193 -25.18 -31.25 2.30
N VAL A 194 -26.25 -31.33 1.53
CA VAL A 194 -26.42 -30.61 0.27
C VAL A 194 -27.41 -29.45 0.48
N GLY A 195 -27.17 -28.34 -0.19
CA GLY A 195 -28.05 -27.18 -0.15
C GLY A 195 -27.71 -26.14 -1.21
N THR A 196 -28.48 -25.06 -1.22
CA THR A 196 -28.32 -23.98 -2.19
C THR A 196 -27.68 -22.77 -1.55
N ILE A 197 -26.71 -22.14 -2.23
CA ILE A 197 -26.17 -20.85 -1.77
C ILE A 197 -27.26 -19.79 -1.89
N VAL A 198 -27.62 -19.16 -0.77
CA VAL A 198 -28.56 -18.03 -0.76
C VAL A 198 -27.86 -16.68 -0.60
N LYS A 199 -26.64 -16.68 -0.07
CA LYS A 199 -25.84 -15.45 0.10
C LYS A 199 -24.36 -15.75 0.08
N ARG A 200 -23.59 -14.84 -0.53
CA ARG A 200 -22.12 -14.86 -0.50
C ARG A 200 -21.60 -13.71 0.36
N GLY A 201 -20.86 -14.05 1.40
CA GLY A 201 -20.13 -13.09 2.24
C GLY A 201 -18.70 -12.88 1.74
N ARG A 202 -17.88 -12.19 2.54
CA ARG A 202 -16.44 -11.95 2.22
C ARG A 202 -15.56 -13.20 2.37
N SER A 203 -15.98 -14.18 3.16
CA SER A 203 -15.18 -15.39 3.47
C SER A 203 -15.99 -16.68 3.67
N ARG A 204 -17.32 -16.61 3.45
CA ARG A 204 -18.25 -17.71 3.72
C ARG A 204 -19.49 -17.64 2.83
N TYR A 205 -20.10 -18.78 2.56
CA TYR A 205 -21.42 -18.90 1.97
C TYR A 205 -22.47 -19.08 3.08
N GLN A 206 -23.66 -18.57 2.82
CA GLN A 206 -24.86 -18.95 3.54
C GLN A 206 -25.62 -19.93 2.67
N VAL A 207 -25.77 -21.17 3.16
CA VAL A 207 -26.31 -22.30 2.42
C VAL A 207 -27.62 -22.73 3.07
N ARG A 208 -28.71 -22.76 2.31
CA ARG A 208 -29.99 -23.31 2.75
C ARG A 208 -29.97 -24.81 2.54
N THR A 209 -30.04 -25.56 3.64
CA THR A 209 -30.04 -27.03 3.66
C THR A 209 -31.36 -27.56 4.22
N GLY A 210 -31.58 -28.88 4.18
CA GLY A 210 -32.77 -29.51 4.77
C GLY A 210 -32.90 -29.33 6.29
N VAL A 211 -31.82 -29.00 7.00
CA VAL A 211 -31.82 -28.74 8.44
C VAL A 211 -31.85 -27.25 8.78
N GLY A 212 -32.03 -26.39 7.76
CA GLY A 212 -32.08 -24.94 7.92
C GLY A 212 -30.87 -24.22 7.30
N LEU A 213 -30.67 -22.99 7.73
CA LEU A 213 -29.71 -22.05 7.14
C LEU A 213 -28.35 -22.14 7.83
N LEU A 214 -27.31 -22.50 7.08
CA LEU A 214 -25.97 -22.74 7.62
C LEU A 214 -24.96 -21.75 7.03
N ASN A 215 -23.98 -21.36 7.86
CA ASN A 215 -22.84 -20.57 7.42
C ASN A 215 -21.64 -21.51 7.21
N ALA A 216 -21.14 -21.57 5.98
CA ALA A 216 -20.04 -22.46 5.61
C ALA A 216 -18.86 -21.65 5.04
N PRO A 217 -17.65 -21.78 5.60
CA PRO A 217 -16.44 -21.23 5.00
C PRO A 217 -16.28 -21.66 3.54
N PHE A 218 -15.70 -20.81 2.69
CA PHE A 218 -15.49 -21.15 1.27
C PHE A 218 -14.69 -22.44 1.06
N THR A 219 -13.80 -22.77 1.99
CA THR A 219 -12.94 -23.96 1.95
C THR A 219 -13.67 -25.27 2.28
N THR A 220 -14.94 -25.23 2.67
CA THR A 220 -15.72 -26.41 3.08
C THR A 220 -17.00 -26.56 2.28
N VAL A 221 -17.04 -26.00 1.06
CA VAL A 221 -18.20 -26.00 0.18
C VAL A 221 -17.74 -26.34 -1.22
N GLU A 222 -18.34 -27.38 -1.80
CA GLU A 222 -18.01 -27.89 -3.14
C GLU A 222 -19.30 -28.00 -3.98
N PRO A 223 -19.24 -27.94 -5.32
CA PRO A 223 -20.40 -28.16 -6.17
C PRO A 223 -21.05 -29.52 -5.89
N ALA A 224 -22.37 -29.59 -5.81
CA ALA A 224 -23.08 -30.86 -5.60
C ALA A 224 -23.12 -31.75 -6.86
N HIS A 225 -22.78 -31.20 -8.02
CA HIS A 225 -22.72 -31.91 -9.30
C HIS A 225 -21.30 -31.86 -9.86
N SER A 226 -20.58 -32.97 -9.74
CA SER A 226 -19.44 -33.26 -10.61
C SER A 226 -19.99 -33.78 -11.93
N ARG A 227 -19.70 -33.11 -13.04
CA ARG A 227 -19.56 -33.79 -14.34
C ARG A 227 -18.08 -34.01 -14.56
#